data_AF-A0AAQ3RT21-F1
#
_entry.id   AF-A0AAQ3RT21-F1
#
_cell.length_a   1.000
_cell.length_b   1.000
_cell.length_c   1.000
_cell.angle_alpha   90.00
_cell.angle_beta   90.00
_cell.angle_gamma   90.00
#
_symmetry.space_group_name_H-M   'P 1'
#
loop_
_entity.id
_entity.type
_entity.pdbx_description
1 polymer ?
#
loop_
_entity_poly.entity_id
_entity_poly.type
_entity_poly.pdbx_seq_one_letter_code
_entity_poly.pdbx_strand_id
1 'polypeptide(L)'
;MAAPPNNRLQTMLRTAVQSVQWTYSLFWQLCPQQGILTWGDGYYNGAIKTRKTVQAMEVSTEEASLQRSDQLRELYESLSAGEANSQTRRPCAALSPEDLTESEWFYLLCVSFSFHPGVG
;
A
#
# COMPACT_ATOMS: atom_id res chain seq x y z
N MET A 1 17.93 6.52 5.60
CA MET A 1 17.96 5.06 5.87
C MET A 1 16.54 4.65 6.20
N ALA A 2 15.92 3.80 5.38
CA ALA A 2 14.60 3.24 5.69
C ALA A 2 14.72 2.33 6.92
N ALA A 3 13.84 2.49 7.90
CA ALA A 3 13.77 1.58 9.04
C ALA A 3 13.49 0.15 8.54
N PRO A 4 14.05 -0.90 9.18
CA PRO A 4 13.70 -2.27 8.82
C PRO A 4 12.19 -2.48 8.97
N PRO A 5 11.56 -3.30 8.09
CA PRO A 5 10.13 -3.56 8.19
C PRO A 5 9.80 -4.11 9.57
N ASN A 6 8.91 -3.43 10.29
CA ASN A 6 8.45 -3.88 11.59
C ASN A 6 7.44 -5.00 11.37
N ASN A 7 7.95 -6.22 11.19
CA ASN A 7 7.16 -7.41 10.86
C ASN A 7 5.97 -7.63 11.82
N ARG A 8 6.10 -7.20 13.07
CA ARG A 8 5.01 -7.24 14.06
C ARG A 8 3.86 -6.29 13.70
N LEU A 9 4.15 -5.05 13.31
CA LEU A 9 3.12 -4.07 12.94
C LEU A 9 2.33 -4.54 11.71
N GLN A 10 3.04 -4.99 10.67
CA GLN A 10 2.41 -5.54 9.47
C GLN A 10 1.49 -6.71 9.77
N THR A 11 1.92 -7.61 10.67
CA THR A 11 1.10 -8.72 11.14
C THR A 11 -0.17 -8.21 11.85
N MET A 12 -0.04 -7.24 12.76
CA MET A 12 -1.18 -6.67 13.48
C MET A 12 -2.20 -6.00 12.54
N LEU A 13 -1.72 -5.21 11.57
CA LEU A 13 -2.55 -4.54 10.58
C LEU A 13 -3.31 -5.56 9.72
N ARG A 14 -2.62 -6.59 9.23
CA ARG A 14 -3.22 -7.72 8.50
C ARG A 14 -4.30 -8.42 9.33
N THR A 15 -3.99 -8.80 10.56
CA THR A 15 -4.95 -9.49 11.44
C THR A 15 -6.19 -8.64 11.70
N ALA A 16 -6.02 -7.32 11.88
CA ALA A 16 -7.15 -6.41 12.11
C ALA A 16 -8.10 -6.40 10.90
N VAL A 17 -7.59 -6.24 9.68
CA VAL A 17 -8.47 -6.19 8.49
C VAL A 17 -9.12 -7.54 8.20
N GLN A 18 -8.42 -8.65 8.42
CA GLN A 18 -8.96 -10.00 8.18
C GLN A 18 -10.05 -10.34 9.19
N SER A 19 -9.83 -10.04 10.47
CA SER A 19 -10.79 -10.36 11.54
C SER A 19 -12.10 -9.56 11.42
N VAL A 20 -12.03 -8.31 10.96
CA VAL A 20 -13.21 -7.43 10.82
C VAL A 20 -13.73 -7.35 9.38
N GLN A 21 -13.02 -7.97 8.42
CA GLN A 21 -13.32 -7.89 6.98
C GLN A 21 -13.32 -6.44 6.44
N TRP A 22 -12.37 -5.62 6.88
CA TRP A 22 -12.17 -4.27 6.36
C TRP A 22 -11.42 -4.26 5.04
N THR A 23 -11.64 -3.20 4.24
CA THR A 23 -10.97 -2.98 2.97
C THR A 23 -9.48 -2.68 3.13
N TYR A 24 -9.08 -1.98 4.20
CA TYR A 24 -7.69 -1.69 4.49
C TYR A 24 -7.50 -1.27 5.95
N SER A 25 -6.25 -1.22 6.38
CA SER A 25 -5.81 -0.60 7.64
C SER A 25 -4.59 0.27 7.39
N LEU A 26 -4.50 1.39 8.09
CA LEU A 26 -3.38 2.34 8.01
C LEU A 26 -2.84 2.61 9.40
N PHE A 27 -1.53 2.80 9.50
CA PHE A 27 -0.86 3.27 10.69
C PHE A 27 -0.18 4.60 10.40
N TRP A 28 -0.62 5.64 11.11
CA TRP A 28 0.00 6.95 11.08
C TRP A 28 1.01 7.06 12.21
N GLN A 29 2.28 7.26 11.86
CA GLN A 29 3.37 7.36 12.82
C GLN A 29 3.62 8.81 13.20
N LEU A 30 3.77 9.08 14.50
CA LEU A 30 4.21 10.38 14.98
C LEU A 30 5.67 10.62 14.57
N CYS A 31 5.94 11.72 13.87
CA CYS A 31 7.29 12.22 13.59
C CYS A 31 7.68 13.20 14.71
N PRO A 32 8.49 12.80 15.73
CA PRO A 32 8.67 13.60 16.93
C PRO A 32 9.35 14.96 16.67
N GLN A 33 10.18 15.03 15.63
CA GLN A 33 10.90 16.24 15.25
C GLN A 33 9.97 17.30 14.65
N GLN A 34 8.89 16.88 13.99
CA GLN A 34 7.97 17.76 13.28
C GLN A 34 6.63 17.91 14.03
N GLY A 35 6.34 17.03 14.99
CA GLY A 35 5.09 17.03 15.74
C GLY A 35 3.87 16.66 14.90
N ILE A 36 4.06 16.12 13.69
CA ILE A 36 3.00 15.71 12.76
C ILE A 36 2.91 14.19 12.65
N LEU A 37 1.75 13.71 12.25
CA LEU A 37 1.53 12.32 11.84
C LEU A 37 1.90 12.18 10.37
N THR A 38 2.73 11.19 10.05
CA THR A 38 3.06 10.80 8.67
C THR A 38 2.66 9.35 8.44
N TRP A 39 2.60 8.95 7.17
CA TRP A 39 2.45 7.53 6.85
C TRP A 39 3.51 6.68 7.58
N GLY A 40 3.06 5.60 8.22
CA GLY A 40 3.93 4.61 8.87
C GLY A 40 3.90 3.28 8.14
N ASP A 41 2.73 2.64 8.09
CA ASP A 41 2.52 1.36 7.41
C ASP A 41 1.04 1.14 7.07
N GLY A 42 0.73 0.12 6.29
CA GLY A 42 -0.65 -0.21 5.91
C GLY A 42 -0.80 -1.61 5.35
N TYR A 43 -2.06 -2.06 5.24
CA TYR A 43 -2.42 -3.30 4.58
C TYR A 43 -3.72 -3.13 3.82
N TYR A 44 -3.73 -3.53 2.55
CA TYR A 44 -4.90 -3.54 1.67
C TYR A 44 -5.49 -4.95 1.58
N ASN A 45 -6.80 -5.06 1.81
CA ASN A 45 -7.60 -6.29 1.79
C ASN A 45 -8.87 -6.12 0.94
N GLY A 46 -8.92 -5.07 0.12
CA GLY A 46 -10.09 -4.75 -0.68
C GLY A 46 -10.16 -5.52 -2.01
N ALA A 47 -11.21 -5.23 -2.78
CA ALA A 47 -11.37 -5.81 -4.10
C ALA A 47 -10.22 -5.39 -5.03
N ILE A 48 -9.79 -6.31 -5.89
CA ILE A 48 -8.74 -6.10 -6.87
C ILE A 48 -9.37 -6.25 -8.26
N LYS A 49 -9.24 -5.23 -9.11
CA LYS A 49 -9.57 -5.36 -10.54
C LYS A 49 -8.49 -6.19 -11.22
N THR A 50 -8.69 -7.50 -11.34
CA THR A 50 -7.91 -8.31 -12.27
C THR A 50 -8.69 -8.45 -13.56
N ARG A 51 -8.10 -8.06 -14.70
CA ARG A 51 -8.54 -8.60 -15.99
C ARG A 51 -8.37 -10.11 -15.88
N LYS A 52 -9.46 -10.86 -16.10
CA LYS A 52 -9.45 -12.33 -16.14
C LYS A 52 -8.27 -12.80 -16.98
N THR A 53 -7.21 -13.24 -16.33
CA THR A 53 -6.19 -14.07 -16.95
C THR A 53 -5.97 -15.25 -16.04
N VAL A 54 -6.15 -16.41 -16.64
CA VAL A 54 -6.12 -17.74 -16.07
C VAL A 54 -4.71 -18.00 -15.54
N GLN A 55 -4.55 -17.88 -14.22
CA GLN A 55 -3.67 -18.72 -13.41
C GLN A 55 -3.97 -18.41 -11.95
N ALA A 56 -5.09 -18.97 -11.47
CA ALA A 56 -5.23 -19.30 -10.06
C ALA A 56 -4.21 -20.40 -9.74
N MET A 57 -2.94 -20.04 -9.75
CA MET A 57 -1.92 -20.82 -9.05
C MET A 57 -2.14 -20.53 -7.56
N GLU A 58 -2.07 -21.58 -6.75
CA GLU A 58 -2.47 -21.66 -5.35
C GLU A 58 -1.76 -20.65 -4.42
N VAL A 59 -2.10 -19.38 -4.57
CA VAL A 59 -1.72 -18.30 -3.66
C VAL A 59 -2.93 -18.08 -2.77
N SER A 60 -2.75 -18.22 -1.46
CA SER A 60 -3.82 -17.94 -0.50
C SER A 60 -4.33 -16.52 -0.70
N THR A 61 -5.61 -16.26 -0.40
CA THR A 61 -6.19 -14.91 -0.48
C THR A 61 -5.34 -13.88 0.28
N GLU A 62 -4.68 -14.32 1.36
CA GLU A 62 -3.81 -13.50 2.22
C GLU A 62 -2.47 -13.11 1.57
N GLU A 63 -1.85 -14.04 0.85
CA GLU A 63 -0.63 -13.78 0.09
C GLU A 63 -0.92 -12.87 -1.11
N ALA A 64 -2.08 -13.02 -1.75
CA ALA A 64 -2.52 -12.15 -2.83
C ALA A 64 -2.76 -10.71 -2.36
N SER A 65 -3.42 -10.50 -1.21
CA SER A 65 -3.65 -9.17 -0.64
C SER A 65 -2.36 -8.52 -0.10
N LEU A 66 -1.44 -9.32 0.45
CA LEU A 66 -0.11 -8.83 0.81
C LEU A 66 0.66 -8.35 -0.43
N GLN A 67 0.74 -9.19 -1.46
CA GLN A 67 1.38 -8.83 -2.73
C GLN A 67 0.75 -7.57 -3.32
N ARG A 68 -0.58 -7.43 -3.22
CA ARG A 68 -1.27 -6.23 -3.71
C ARG A 68 -0.87 -4.98 -2.94
N SER A 69 -0.76 -5.07 -1.62
CA SER A 69 -0.33 -3.95 -0.78
C SER A 69 1.06 -3.46 -1.17
N ASP A 70 1.99 -4.38 -1.43
CA ASP A 70 3.34 -4.05 -1.90
C ASP A 70 3.32 -3.42 -3.30
N GLN A 71 2.54 -3.97 -4.24
CA GLN A 71 2.42 -3.40 -5.59
C GLN A 71 1.88 -1.96 -5.58
N LEU A 72 0.91 -1.65 -4.70
CA LEU A 72 0.38 -0.28 -4.56
C LEU A 72 1.43 0.67 -4.00
N ARG A 73 2.26 0.21 -3.07
CA ARG A 73 3.38 1.01 -2.52
C ARG A 73 4.45 1.26 -3.58
N GLU A 74 4.87 0.24 -4.32
CA GLU A 74 5.84 0.39 -5.41
C GLU A 74 5.34 1.35 -6.49
N LEU A 75 4.05 1.29 -6.83
CA LEU A 75 3.43 2.23 -7.75
C LEU A 75 3.48 3.67 -7.21
N TYR A 76 3.12 3.88 -5.94
CA TYR A 76 3.23 5.20 -5.31
C TYR A 76 4.67 5.74 -5.38
N GLU A 77 5.66 4.92 -5.01
CA GLU A 77 7.07 5.30 -5.04
C GLU A 77 7.49 5.70 -6.46
N SER A 78 7.11 4.91 -7.47
CA SER A 78 7.38 5.21 -8.88
C SER A 78 6.72 6.53 -9.34
N LEU A 79 5.49 6.81 -8.91
CA LEU A 79 4.80 8.06 -9.24
C LEU A 79 5.43 9.27 -8.54
N SER A 80 5.84 9.09 -7.27
CA SER A 80 6.41 10.15 -6.43
C SER A 80 7.84 10.56 -6.85
N ALA A 81 8.61 9.63 -7.41
CA ALA A 81 10.01 9.87 -7.80
C ALA A 81 10.18 10.73 -9.07
N GLY A 82 9.10 11.01 -9.81
CA GLY A 82 9.14 11.71 -11.10
C GLY A 82 9.82 10.91 -12.23
N GLU A 83 9.71 11.37 -13.48
CA GLU A 83 10.22 10.67 -14.68
C GLU A 83 11.77 10.56 -14.77
N ALA A 84 12.52 10.88 -13.72
CA ALA A 84 13.97 11.01 -13.75
C ALA A 84 14.74 9.67 -13.78
N ASN A 85 14.08 8.51 -13.63
CA ASN A 85 14.77 7.20 -13.61
C ASN A 85 14.02 6.07 -14.35
N SER A 86 13.43 6.38 -15.50
CA SER A 86 12.61 5.44 -16.28
C SER A 86 13.39 4.32 -17.00
N GLN A 87 14.70 4.18 -16.76
CA GLN A 87 15.58 3.23 -17.47
C GLN A 87 16.07 2.02 -16.65
N THR A 88 15.81 1.95 -15.34
CA THR A 88 16.24 0.79 -14.55
C THR A 88 15.05 0.12 -13.86
N ARG A 89 14.57 -0.96 -14.49
CA ARG A 89 13.46 -1.84 -14.09
C ARG A 89 12.06 -1.28 -14.38
N ARG A 90 11.61 -1.43 -15.63
CA ARG A 90 10.19 -1.75 -15.83
C ARG A 90 10.01 -3.24 -15.53
N PRO A 91 9.45 -3.67 -14.39
CA PRO A 91 8.74 -4.93 -14.41
C PRO A 91 7.65 -4.80 -15.48
N CYS A 92 7.66 -5.71 -16.46
CA CYS A 92 6.71 -5.75 -17.59
C CYS A 92 5.24 -5.95 -17.17
N ALA A 93 4.97 -5.91 -15.85
CA ALA A 93 3.68 -6.11 -15.19
C ALA A 93 3.36 -5.02 -14.13
N ALA A 94 3.98 -3.84 -14.21
CA ALA A 94 3.70 -2.73 -13.31
C ALA A 94 2.23 -2.30 -13.42
N LEU A 95 1.54 -2.17 -12.29
CA LEU A 95 0.16 -1.69 -12.25
C LEU A 95 0.07 -0.28 -12.83
N SER A 96 -0.84 -0.08 -13.78
CA SER A 96 -1.16 1.26 -14.27
C SER A 96 -2.15 1.94 -13.31
N PRO A 97 -2.02 3.25 -13.05
CA PRO A 97 -3.00 4.01 -12.27
C PRO A 97 -4.45 3.82 -12.76
N GLU A 98 -4.65 3.67 -14.06
CA GLU A 98 -5.96 3.51 -14.71
C GLU A 98 -6.60 2.14 -14.44
N ASP A 99 -5.81 1.14 -14.07
CA ASP A 99 -6.29 -0.21 -13.77
C ASP A 99 -6.77 -0.36 -12.32
N LEU A 100 -6.59 0.67 -11.50
CA LEU A 100 -6.96 0.64 -10.09
C LEU A 100 -8.48 0.80 -9.88
N THR A 101 -8.99 0.16 -8.84
CA THR A 101 -10.27 0.51 -8.23
C THR A 101 -10.17 1.84 -7.49
N GLU A 102 -11.30 2.47 -7.20
CA GLU A 102 -11.34 3.68 -6.38
C GLU A 102 -10.73 3.46 -4.99
N SER A 103 -10.99 2.30 -4.37
CA SER A 103 -10.42 1.95 -3.06
C SER A 103 -8.91 1.76 -3.11
N GLU A 104 -8.38 1.16 -4.18
CA GLU A 104 -6.93 1.03 -4.38
C GLU A 104 -6.27 2.39 -4.59
N TRP A 105 -6.89 3.25 -5.41
CA TRP A 105 -6.41 4.61 -5.63
C TRP A 105 -6.41 5.42 -4.33
N PHE A 106 -7.49 5.36 -3.56
CA PHE A 106 -7.58 6.02 -2.27
C PHE A 106 -6.51 5.52 -1.28
N TYR A 107 -6.36 4.21 -1.14
CA TYR A 107 -5.33 3.60 -0.29
C TYR A 107 -3.92 4.04 -0.71
N LEU A 108 -3.63 4.04 -2.01
CA LEU A 108 -2.36 4.50 -2.57
C LEU A 108 -2.10 5.97 -2.22
N LEU A 109 -3.09 6.84 -2.39
CA LEU A 109 -2.97 8.27 -2.07
C LEU A 109 -2.72 8.50 -0.57
N CYS A 110 -3.18 7.62 0.32
CA CYS A 110 -2.94 7.76 1.76
C CYS A 110 -1.45 7.87 2.10
N VAL A 111 -0.56 7.24 1.34
CA VAL A 111 0.88 7.30 1.56
C VAL A 111 1.43 8.74 1.46
N SER A 112 0.72 9.64 0.75
CA SER A 112 1.12 11.04 0.58
C SER A 112 0.67 11.99 1.70
N PHE A 113 -0.27 11.58 2.55
CA PHE A 113 -0.84 12.50 3.54
C PHE A 113 0.04 12.64 4.79
N SER A 114 -0.07 13.81 5.40
CA SER A 114 0.43 14.10 6.74
C SER A 114 -0.55 14.99 7.48
N PHE A 115 -0.60 14.86 8.80
CA PHE A 115 -1.61 15.53 9.63
C PHE A 115 -0.97 16.24 10.81
N HIS A 116 -1.35 17.50 11.03
CA HIS A 116 -1.00 18.22 12.24
C HIS A 116 -1.88 17.75 13.42
N PRO A 117 -1.42 17.90 14.67
CA PRO A 117 -2.23 17.57 15.83
C PRO A 117 -3.59 18.30 15.81
N GLY A 118 -4.67 17.55 15.99
CA GLY A 118 -6.03 18.10 16.03
C GLY A 118 -6.66 18.41 14.66
N VAL A 119 -6.02 18.03 13.55
CA VAL A 119 -6.53 18.22 12.18
C VAL A 119 -6.75 16.86 11.51
N GLY A 120 -7.92 16.65 10.91
CA GLY A 120 -8.30 15.42 10.21
C GLY A 120 -9.62 15.55 9.47
#